data_AF-A0A9N9FNP8-F1
#
_entry.id   AF-A0A9N9FNP8-F1
#
_cell.length_a   1.000
_cell.length_b   1.000
_cell.length_c   1.000
_cell.angle_alpha   90.00
_cell.angle_beta   90.00
_cell.angle_gamma   90.00
#
_symmetry.space_group_name_H-M   'P 1'
#
loop_
_entity.id
_entity.type
_entity.pdbx_description
1 polymer ?
#
loop_
_entity_poly.entity_id
_entity_poly.type
_entity_poly.pdbx_seq_one_letter_code
_entity_poly.pdbx_strand_id
1 'polypeptide(L)'
;MPNKRKRKRGIETDQSKYDASPIADKISDIPRNFKRMLQANEFKKKKIVKTSGMKSNSETIQRMPGESFRDFSRRLEDHMRPDIIKAMKVGMSTKDKAKRYLTKKLKEKKKAKVEKLMEEVNAKDFNDFQDKVKFGEVVQAPPSLSVIPKNRGKINQLKKDNFWKEKEQKKKQLDAVNKRIMDKERERVMTQYRIIKARKLMSKDQYLKD
;
A
#
# COMPACT_ATOMS: atom_id res chain seq x y z
N MET A 1 -39.72 27.60 37.59
CA MET A 1 -39.81 26.48 36.62
C MET A 1 -39.26 25.21 37.28
N PRO A 2 -40.00 24.10 37.32
CA PRO A 2 -39.61 22.94 38.12
C PRO A 2 -38.56 22.06 37.40
N ASN A 3 -37.51 21.71 38.14
CA ASN A 3 -36.40 20.89 37.69
C ASN A 3 -36.84 19.46 37.30
N LYS A 4 -36.58 19.06 36.04
CA LYS A 4 -36.77 17.68 35.56
C LYS A 4 -35.76 16.75 36.24
N ARG A 5 -36.13 16.15 37.37
CA ARG A 5 -35.36 15.06 38.01
C ARG A 5 -35.29 13.87 37.05
N LYS A 6 -34.07 13.42 36.70
CA LYS A 6 -33.85 12.20 35.91
C LYS A 6 -34.43 11.01 36.67
N ARG A 7 -35.46 10.36 36.11
CA ARG A 7 -36.00 9.09 36.63
C ARG A 7 -34.89 8.04 36.59
N LYS A 8 -34.58 7.42 37.73
CA LYS A 8 -33.71 6.22 37.78
C LYS A 8 -34.41 5.14 36.96
N ARG A 9 -33.73 4.59 35.96
CA ARG A 9 -34.24 3.44 35.19
C ARG A 9 -34.43 2.27 36.16
N GLY A 10 -35.58 1.62 36.07
CA GLY A 10 -36.05 0.62 37.02
C GLY A 10 -35.07 -0.53 37.23
N ILE A 11 -35.19 -1.16 38.39
CA ILE A 11 -34.55 -2.43 38.76
C ILE A 11 -35.04 -3.49 37.78
N GLU A 12 -34.13 -4.32 37.25
CA GLU A 12 -34.47 -5.41 36.32
C GLU A 12 -35.44 -6.39 36.98
N THR A 13 -36.70 -6.39 36.55
CA THR A 13 -37.71 -7.37 36.96
C THR A 13 -37.59 -8.62 36.10
N ASP A 14 -38.01 -9.79 36.61
CA ASP A 14 -37.95 -11.03 35.82
C ASP A 14 -38.79 -10.95 34.53
N GLN A 15 -39.86 -10.15 34.53
CA GLN A 15 -40.63 -9.84 33.31
C GLN A 15 -39.81 -9.10 32.26
N SER A 16 -38.91 -8.18 32.67
CA SER A 16 -38.03 -7.46 31.74
C SER A 16 -37.01 -8.34 31.03
N LYS A 17 -36.73 -9.54 31.57
CA LYS A 17 -35.86 -10.54 30.91
C LYS A 17 -36.55 -11.19 29.71
N TYR A 18 -37.89 -11.33 29.74
CA TYR A 18 -38.68 -11.90 28.65
C TYR A 18 -38.98 -10.87 27.55
N ASP A 19 -39.11 -9.59 27.92
CA ASP A 19 -39.29 -8.47 26.98
C ASP A 19 -37.97 -7.95 26.38
N ALA A 20 -36.82 -8.48 26.82
CA ALA A 20 -35.53 -8.10 26.28
C ALA A 20 -35.37 -8.59 24.83
N SER A 21 -34.98 -7.69 23.93
CA SER A 21 -34.72 -8.06 22.54
C SER A 21 -33.62 -9.13 22.45
N PRO A 22 -33.76 -10.13 21.55
CA PRO A 22 -32.80 -11.21 21.42
C PRO A 22 -31.39 -10.69 21.10
N ILE A 23 -30.41 -11.17 21.86
CA ILE A 23 -28.99 -10.79 21.74
C ILE A 23 -28.33 -11.71 20.71
N ALA A 24 -27.51 -11.13 19.83
CA ALA A 24 -26.92 -11.79 18.66
C ALA A 24 -26.05 -13.03 18.98
N ASP A 25 -25.61 -13.18 20.23
CA ASP A 25 -24.77 -14.30 20.67
C ASP A 25 -25.57 -15.56 21.01
N LYS A 26 -26.90 -15.46 21.15
CA LYS A 26 -27.76 -16.57 21.60
C LYS A 26 -28.43 -17.36 20.47
N ILE A 27 -28.28 -16.96 19.21
CA ILE A 27 -28.99 -17.57 18.09
C ILE A 27 -27.98 -17.90 16.97
N SER A 28 -27.75 -19.19 16.75
CA SER A 28 -26.78 -19.71 15.77
C SER A 28 -27.21 -19.48 14.32
N ASP A 29 -28.51 -19.35 14.07
CA ASP A 29 -29.11 -19.37 12.72
C ASP A 29 -29.61 -17.99 12.26
N ILE A 30 -28.85 -16.94 12.55
CA ILE A 30 -29.16 -15.58 12.09
C ILE A 30 -28.52 -15.34 10.72
N PRO A 31 -29.29 -14.90 9.69
CA PRO A 31 -28.74 -14.49 8.42
C PRO A 31 -27.67 -13.40 8.59
N ARG A 32 -26.57 -13.52 7.85
CA ARG A 32 -25.39 -12.65 7.97
C ARG A 32 -25.71 -11.14 7.88
N ASN A 33 -26.68 -10.77 7.05
CA ASN A 33 -27.13 -9.39 6.90
C ASN A 33 -27.84 -8.87 8.16
N PHE A 34 -28.62 -9.71 8.83
CA PHE A 34 -29.33 -9.36 10.06
C PHE A 34 -28.38 -9.25 11.25
N LYS A 35 -27.41 -10.17 11.37
CA LYS A 35 -26.32 -10.08 12.36
C LYS A 35 -25.54 -8.77 12.24
N ARG A 36 -25.25 -8.35 11.00
CA ARG A 36 -24.58 -7.07 10.70
C ARG A 36 -25.41 -5.86 11.12
N MET A 37 -26.73 -5.91 10.94
CA MET A 37 -27.65 -4.84 11.37
C MET A 37 -27.72 -4.72 12.90
N LEU A 38 -27.82 -5.84 13.63
CA LEU A 38 -27.84 -5.83 15.10
C LEU A 38 -26.53 -5.27 15.68
N GLN A 39 -25.39 -5.68 15.13
CA GLN A 39 -24.08 -5.24 15.62
C GLN A 39 -23.69 -3.81 15.20
N ALA A 40 -24.32 -3.24 14.15
CA ALA A 40 -23.99 -1.90 13.65
C ALA A 40 -24.12 -0.81 14.72
N ASN A 41 -25.07 -0.96 15.64
CA ASN A 41 -25.30 -0.01 16.72
C ASN A 41 -24.28 -0.13 17.86
N GLU A 42 -23.72 -1.31 18.09
CA GLU A 42 -22.68 -1.53 19.10
C GLU A 42 -21.36 -0.86 18.71
N PHE A 43 -20.98 -0.94 17.43
CA PHE A 43 -19.77 -0.30 16.92
C PHE A 43 -19.83 1.23 17.02
N LYS A 44 -21.03 1.83 16.87
CA LYS A 44 -21.23 3.27 17.07
C LYS A 44 -21.01 3.68 18.54
N LYS A 45 -21.55 2.91 19.50
CA LYS A 45 -21.39 3.17 20.94
C LYS A 45 -19.93 3.02 21.39
N LYS A 46 -19.20 2.00 20.90
CA LYS A 46 -17.77 1.81 21.22
C LYS A 46 -16.87 2.95 20.72
N LYS A 47 -17.25 3.64 19.63
CA LYS A 47 -16.47 4.76 19.08
C LYS A 47 -16.56 6.02 19.93
N ILE A 48 -17.73 6.28 20.52
CA ILE A 48 -17.97 7.45 21.39
C ILE A 48 -17.24 7.31 22.73
N VAL A 49 -17.20 6.09 23.29
CA VAL A 49 -16.51 5.81 24.57
C VAL A 49 -14.98 5.84 24.43
N LYS A 50 -14.43 5.47 23.26
CA LYS A 50 -12.97 5.55 23.03
C LYS A 50 -12.45 6.97 22.78
N THR A 51 -13.30 7.91 22.34
CA THR A 51 -12.90 9.31 22.13
C THR A 51 -12.91 10.16 23.39
N SER A 52 -13.54 9.71 24.48
CA SER A 52 -13.63 10.46 25.74
C SER A 52 -12.46 10.20 26.71
N GLY A 53 -11.44 9.46 26.29
CA GLY A 53 -10.35 9.00 27.18
C GLY A 53 -8.93 9.37 26.75
N MET A 54 -8.73 10.16 25.70
CA MET A 54 -7.39 10.70 25.40
C MET A 54 -7.16 11.91 26.30
N LYS A 55 -6.52 11.70 27.45
CA LYS A 55 -5.85 12.78 28.18
C LYS A 55 -4.82 13.36 27.21
N SER A 56 -5.10 14.53 26.65
CA SER A 56 -4.07 15.31 25.98
C SER A 56 -3.08 15.68 27.07
N ASN A 57 -1.88 15.11 27.03
CA ASN A 57 -0.71 15.75 27.63
C ASN A 57 -0.42 17.01 26.80
N SER A 58 -1.34 17.97 26.79
CA SER A 58 -1.11 19.30 26.25
C SER A 58 -0.28 20.02 27.29
N GLU A 59 1.01 19.75 27.29
CA GLU A 59 1.98 20.65 27.90
C GLU A 59 1.67 22.03 27.34
N THR A 60 1.21 22.93 28.18
CA THR A 60 0.92 24.30 27.79
C THR A 60 2.27 24.92 27.43
N ILE A 61 2.49 25.21 26.14
CA ILE A 61 3.75 25.80 25.70
C ILE A 61 3.84 27.20 26.30
N GLN A 62 4.75 27.34 27.25
CA GLN A 62 5.12 28.62 27.83
C GLN A 62 6.32 29.21 27.09
N ARG A 63 6.42 30.54 27.12
CA ARG A 63 7.55 31.27 26.54
C ARG A 63 8.79 31.03 27.37
N MET A 64 9.90 30.69 26.72
CA MET A 64 11.16 30.45 27.42
C MET A 64 11.85 31.79 27.78
N PRO A 65 12.62 31.85 28.89
CA PRO A 65 13.41 33.04 29.20
C PRO A 65 14.44 33.29 28.09
N GLY A 66 14.48 34.52 27.56
CA GLY A 66 15.35 34.91 26.44
C GLY A 66 14.82 34.61 25.03
N GLU A 67 13.66 33.96 24.90
CA GLU A 67 13.05 33.69 23.60
C GLU A 67 12.37 34.95 23.02
N SER A 68 12.58 35.23 21.73
CA SER A 68 11.86 36.29 21.04
C SER A 68 10.37 35.94 20.90
N PHE A 69 9.49 36.94 20.81
CA PHE A 69 8.06 36.69 20.62
C PHE A 69 7.78 35.90 19.33
N ARG A 70 8.57 36.16 18.27
CA ARG A 70 8.44 35.51 16.98
C ARG A 70 8.75 34.01 17.04
N ASP A 71 9.80 33.64 17.77
CA ASP A 71 10.20 32.24 17.89
C ASP A 71 9.22 31.44 18.73
N PHE A 72 8.67 32.06 19.79
CA PHE A 72 7.58 31.48 20.57
C PHE A 72 6.35 31.20 19.70
N SER A 73 5.91 32.16 18.88
CA SER A 73 4.77 31.97 17.98
C SER A 73 5.00 30.83 16.98
N ARG A 74 6.22 30.70 16.44
CA ARG A 74 6.57 29.58 15.54
C ARG A 74 6.48 28.23 16.24
N ARG A 75 7.04 28.11 17.46
CA ARG A 75 6.96 26.89 18.28
C ARG A 75 5.52 26.51 18.59
N LEU A 76 4.70 27.51 18.93
CA LEU A 76 3.27 27.33 19.20
C LEU A 76 2.55 26.82 17.94
N GLU A 77 2.79 27.43 16.78
CA GLU A 77 2.23 27.00 15.50
C GLU A 77 2.63 25.57 15.16
N ASP A 78 3.92 25.22 15.28
CA ASP A 78 4.42 23.87 14.96
C ASP A 78 3.83 22.80 15.88
N HIS A 79 3.62 23.12 17.15
CA HIS A 79 2.94 22.24 18.09
C HIS A 79 1.46 22.03 17.76
N MET A 80 0.76 23.08 17.31
CA MET A 80 -0.66 22.97 16.91
C MET A 80 -0.85 22.37 15.51
N ARG A 81 0.17 22.47 14.65
CA ARG A 81 0.16 21.96 13.27
C ARG A 81 -0.31 20.53 13.10
N PRO A 82 0.16 19.52 13.87
CA PRO A 82 -0.33 18.14 13.73
C PRO A 82 -1.83 18.02 14.02
N ASP A 83 -2.34 18.74 15.00
CA ASP A 83 -3.76 18.72 15.37
C ASP A 83 -4.62 19.41 14.31
N ILE A 84 -4.17 20.54 13.77
CA ILE A 84 -4.82 21.21 12.64
C ILE A 84 -4.86 20.26 11.43
N ILE A 85 -3.74 19.62 11.08
CA ILE A 85 -3.67 18.65 9.98
C ILE A 85 -4.61 17.47 10.23
N LYS A 86 -4.70 16.99 11.47
CA LYS A 86 -5.59 15.89 11.86
C LYS A 86 -7.06 16.29 11.73
N ALA A 87 -7.44 17.46 12.24
CA ALA A 87 -8.79 18.01 12.13
C ALA A 87 -9.19 18.18 10.65
N MET A 88 -8.31 18.76 9.83
CA MET A 88 -8.52 18.90 8.39
C MET A 88 -8.74 17.53 7.72
N LYS A 89 -7.93 16.51 8.05
CA LYS A 89 -8.08 15.15 7.50
C LYS A 89 -9.39 14.48 7.92
N VAL A 90 -9.85 14.71 9.15
CA VAL A 90 -11.10 14.13 9.66
C VAL A 90 -12.30 14.72 8.90
N GLY A 91 -12.33 16.05 8.73
CA GLY A 91 -13.40 16.78 8.04
C GLY A 91 -13.51 16.55 6.53
N MET A 92 -12.53 15.89 5.91
CA MET A 92 -12.59 15.58 4.47
C MET A 92 -13.71 14.60 4.11
N SER A 93 -14.37 14.87 2.97
CA SER A 93 -15.32 13.94 2.35
C SER A 93 -14.68 12.59 2.04
N THR A 94 -15.47 11.52 2.12
CA THR A 94 -15.05 10.15 1.76
C THR A 94 -14.57 10.08 0.31
N LYS A 95 -15.21 10.83 -0.59
CA LYS A 95 -14.83 10.94 -2.01
C LYS A 95 -13.42 11.52 -2.16
N ASP A 96 -13.07 12.54 -1.39
CA ASP A 96 -11.76 13.18 -1.47
C ASP A 96 -10.66 12.35 -0.82
N LYS A 97 -10.98 11.63 0.26
CA LYS A 97 -10.07 10.62 0.86
C LYS A 97 -9.73 9.53 -0.16
N ALA A 98 -10.74 9.00 -0.87
CA ALA A 98 -10.54 7.99 -1.91
C ALA A 98 -9.70 8.53 -3.09
N LYS A 99 -9.98 9.74 -3.58
CA LYS A 99 -9.18 10.39 -4.62
C LYS A 99 -7.72 10.54 -4.19
N ARG A 100 -7.45 11.06 -2.98
CA ARG A 100 -6.08 11.21 -2.47
C ARG A 100 -5.34 9.88 -2.32
N TYR A 101 -6.03 8.83 -1.88
CA TYR A 101 -5.44 7.49 -1.82
C TYR A 101 -5.08 6.96 -3.21
N LEU A 102 -5.99 7.10 -4.18
CA LEU A 102 -5.74 6.70 -5.58
C LEU A 102 -4.58 7.48 -6.18
N THR A 103 -4.50 8.80 -5.98
CA THR A 103 -3.38 9.60 -6.50
C THR A 103 -2.06 9.21 -5.87
N LYS A 104 -2.00 8.95 -4.56
CA LYS A 104 -0.79 8.45 -3.89
C LYS A 104 -0.36 7.10 -4.44
N LYS A 105 -1.27 6.13 -4.52
CA LYS A 105 -1.01 4.79 -5.05
C LYS A 105 -0.55 4.82 -6.51
N LEU A 106 -1.10 5.72 -7.32
CA LEU A 106 -0.66 5.92 -8.71
C LEU A 106 0.75 6.54 -8.76
N LYS A 107 1.06 7.52 -7.91
CA LYS A 107 2.40 8.10 -7.80
C LYS A 107 3.43 7.07 -7.36
N GLU A 108 3.13 6.23 -6.37
CA GLU A 108 3.98 5.12 -5.92
C GLU A 108 4.24 4.11 -7.05
N LYS A 109 3.19 3.68 -7.76
CA LYS A 109 3.33 2.79 -8.92
C LYS A 109 4.19 3.38 -10.03
N LYS A 110 4.12 4.69 -10.26
CA LYS A 110 4.97 5.38 -11.23
C LYS A 110 6.42 5.41 -10.76
N LYS A 111 6.66 5.82 -9.51
CA LYS A 111 8.01 5.83 -8.90
C LYS A 111 8.66 4.44 -8.97
N ALA A 112 7.96 3.38 -8.58
CA ALA A 112 8.47 2.02 -8.65
C ALA A 112 8.78 1.55 -10.09
N LYS A 113 8.06 2.04 -11.10
CA LYS A 113 8.38 1.74 -12.51
C LYS A 113 9.65 2.47 -12.96
N VAL A 114 9.81 3.72 -12.54
CA VAL A 114 11.01 4.50 -12.85
C VAL A 114 12.23 3.89 -12.16
N GLU A 115 12.10 3.55 -10.88
CA GLU A 115 13.16 2.92 -10.08
C GLU A 115 13.62 1.59 -10.70
N LYS A 116 12.68 0.70 -11.08
CA LYS A 116 13.03 -0.53 -11.79
C LYS A 116 13.72 -0.29 -13.13
N LEU A 117 13.27 0.71 -13.88
CA LEU A 117 13.93 1.05 -15.14
C LEU A 117 15.32 1.65 -14.91
N MET A 118 15.50 2.45 -13.86
CA MET A 118 16.83 2.95 -13.48
C MET A 118 17.74 1.81 -13.01
N GLU A 119 17.22 0.83 -12.29
CA GLU A 119 17.97 -0.37 -11.89
C GLU A 119 18.31 -1.26 -13.11
N GLU A 120 17.41 -1.37 -14.10
CA GLU A 120 17.67 -2.10 -15.35
C GLU A 120 18.66 -1.37 -16.28
N VAL A 121 18.67 -0.03 -16.25
CA VAL A 121 19.60 0.80 -17.04
C VAL A 121 20.95 0.91 -16.35
N ASN A 122 20.98 1.06 -15.02
CA ASN A 122 22.15 0.85 -14.19
C ASN A 122 22.38 -0.65 -14.01
N ALA A 123 22.41 -1.41 -15.11
CA ALA A 123 22.78 -2.81 -15.10
C ALA A 123 24.01 -2.95 -14.19
N LYS A 124 23.84 -3.65 -13.07
CA LYS A 124 24.90 -3.91 -12.11
C LYS A 124 26.09 -4.42 -12.90
N ASP A 125 27.17 -3.66 -12.91
CA ASP A 125 28.40 -4.07 -13.57
C ASP A 125 28.81 -5.41 -12.98
N PHE A 126 29.48 -6.24 -13.78
CA PHE A 126 29.94 -7.57 -13.35
C PHE A 126 30.75 -7.54 -12.03
N ASN A 127 31.32 -6.37 -11.69
CA ASN A 127 32.05 -6.12 -10.46
C ASN A 127 31.18 -6.07 -9.19
N ASP A 128 29.88 -5.81 -9.29
CA ASP A 128 28.96 -5.80 -8.14
C ASP A 128 28.51 -7.22 -7.73
N PHE A 129 28.78 -8.23 -8.57
CA PHE A 129 28.46 -9.64 -8.34
C PHE A 129 29.60 -10.40 -7.64
N GLN A 130 30.34 -9.76 -6.73
CA GLN A 130 31.29 -10.48 -5.90
C GLN A 130 30.59 -11.10 -4.69
N ASP A 131 30.37 -12.41 -4.78
CA ASP A 131 29.94 -13.22 -3.63
C ASP A 131 31.06 -13.20 -2.57
N LYS A 132 30.80 -12.53 -1.46
CA LYS A 132 31.66 -12.56 -0.27
C LYS A 132 31.43 -13.86 0.49
N VAL A 133 31.89 -14.98 -0.07
CA VAL A 133 31.86 -16.29 0.60
C VAL A 133 33.02 -16.36 1.59
N LYS A 134 32.74 -16.73 2.84
CA LYS A 134 33.80 -16.92 3.85
C LYS A 134 34.53 -18.22 3.57
N PHE A 135 35.85 -18.21 3.67
CA PHE A 135 36.69 -19.39 3.50
C PHE A 135 36.26 -20.48 4.51
N GLY A 136 35.83 -21.64 4.02
CA GLY A 136 35.31 -22.75 4.84
C GLY A 136 33.82 -23.02 4.72
N GLU A 137 33.05 -22.15 4.05
CA GLU A 137 31.66 -22.45 3.67
C GLU A 137 31.64 -23.38 2.44
N VAL A 138 31.94 -24.65 2.68
CA VAL A 138 31.78 -25.70 1.65
C VAL A 138 30.28 -25.96 1.51
N VAL A 139 29.73 -25.61 0.35
CA VAL A 139 28.32 -25.84 0.01
C VAL A 139 28.06 -27.35 -0.01
N GLN A 140 27.62 -27.89 1.13
CA GLN A 140 27.22 -29.28 1.27
C GLN A 140 25.84 -29.47 0.62
N ALA A 141 25.88 -29.99 -0.59
CA ALA A 141 24.77 -30.32 -1.47
C ALA A 141 24.03 -29.11 -2.11
N PRO A 142 23.73 -29.20 -3.42
CA PRO A 142 22.89 -28.21 -4.07
C PRO A 142 21.49 -28.23 -3.42
N PRO A 143 20.85 -27.06 -3.22
CA PRO A 143 19.51 -27.00 -2.65
C PRO A 143 18.52 -27.81 -3.50
N SER A 144 17.75 -28.68 -2.86
CA SER A 144 16.72 -29.45 -3.54
C SER A 144 15.49 -28.57 -3.80
N LEU A 145 15.11 -28.43 -5.07
CA LEU A 145 13.92 -27.66 -5.46
C LEU A 145 12.66 -28.47 -5.15
N SER A 146 12.08 -28.32 -3.96
CA SER A 146 10.81 -28.95 -3.56
C SER A 146 9.57 -28.20 -4.08
N VAL A 147 9.66 -27.54 -5.24
CA VAL A 147 8.58 -26.68 -5.72
C VAL A 147 7.56 -27.52 -6.48
N ILE A 148 6.44 -27.82 -5.83
CA ILE A 148 5.26 -28.41 -6.48
C ILE A 148 4.73 -27.41 -7.54
N PRO A 149 4.74 -27.75 -8.84
CA PRO A 149 4.32 -26.83 -9.87
C PRO A 149 2.81 -26.57 -9.79
N LYS A 150 2.42 -25.29 -9.76
CA LYS A 150 1.01 -24.89 -9.81
C LYS A 150 0.46 -25.09 -11.23
N ASN A 151 -0.60 -25.88 -11.37
CA ASN A 151 -1.34 -26.07 -12.62
C ASN A 151 -1.95 -24.74 -13.10
N ARG A 152 -1.25 -24.03 -13.98
CA ARG A 152 -1.79 -22.88 -14.72
C ARG A 152 -2.47 -23.43 -15.98
N GLY A 153 -3.76 -23.14 -16.16
CA GLY A 153 -4.57 -23.65 -17.27
C GLY A 153 -3.92 -23.47 -18.64
N LYS A 154 -3.91 -24.55 -19.44
CA LYS A 154 -3.17 -24.74 -20.71
C LYS A 154 -3.62 -23.83 -21.87
N ILE A 155 -4.66 -23.03 -21.69
CA ILE A 155 -5.36 -22.33 -22.78
C ILE A 155 -4.50 -21.21 -23.40
N ASN A 156 -3.63 -20.56 -22.63
CA ASN A 156 -2.81 -19.44 -23.12
C ASN A 156 -1.38 -19.84 -23.54
N GLN A 157 -0.96 -21.09 -23.32
CA GLN A 157 0.39 -21.57 -23.68
C GLN A 157 0.46 -21.94 -25.17
N LEU A 158 -0.53 -22.69 -25.68
CA LEU A 158 -0.57 -23.18 -27.06
C LEU A 158 -0.41 -22.07 -28.12
N LYS A 159 -1.05 -20.90 -27.92
CA LYS A 159 -0.95 -19.78 -28.87
C LYS A 159 0.41 -19.07 -28.84
N LYS A 160 1.07 -19.02 -27.68
CA LYS A 160 2.43 -18.43 -27.59
C LYS A 160 3.46 -19.39 -28.16
N ASP A 161 3.35 -20.68 -27.84
CA ASP A 161 4.35 -21.68 -28.23
C ASP A 161 4.45 -21.81 -29.76
N ASN A 162 3.35 -21.69 -30.49
CA ASN A 162 3.35 -21.72 -31.96
C ASN A 162 4.08 -20.52 -32.58
N PHE A 163 3.90 -19.32 -32.04
CA PHE A 163 4.56 -18.11 -32.54
C PHE A 163 6.07 -18.12 -32.28
N TRP A 164 6.50 -18.64 -31.13
CA TRP A 164 7.94 -18.77 -30.81
C TRP A 164 8.62 -19.85 -31.65
N LYS A 165 7.95 -20.99 -31.88
CA LYS A 165 8.46 -22.09 -32.72
C LYS A 165 8.69 -21.66 -34.16
N GLU A 166 7.78 -20.87 -34.75
CA GLU A 166 7.95 -20.39 -36.14
C GLU A 166 9.14 -19.43 -36.28
N LYS A 167 9.34 -18.54 -35.30
CA LYS A 167 10.52 -17.64 -35.26
C LYS A 167 11.82 -18.40 -35.05
N GLU A 168 11.84 -19.45 -34.25
CA GLU A 168 13.01 -20.30 -34.06
C GLU A 168 13.36 -21.09 -35.32
N GLN A 169 12.38 -21.61 -36.04
CA GLN A 169 12.62 -22.31 -37.31
C GLN A 169 13.23 -21.36 -38.36
N LYS A 170 12.68 -20.15 -38.50
CA LYS A 170 13.25 -19.11 -39.38
C LYS A 170 14.66 -18.69 -38.96
N LYS A 171 14.93 -18.61 -37.65
CA LYS A 171 16.29 -18.37 -37.15
C LYS A 171 17.22 -19.53 -37.48
N LYS A 172 16.80 -20.80 -37.32
CA LYS A 172 17.67 -21.96 -37.57
C LYS A 172 18.18 -22.02 -39.01
N GLN A 173 17.38 -21.56 -39.99
CA GLN A 173 17.73 -21.49 -41.41
C GLN A 173 18.78 -20.41 -41.76
N LEU A 174 19.06 -19.46 -40.85
CA LEU A 174 20.08 -18.43 -41.09
C LEU A 174 21.48 -18.95 -40.76
N ASP A 175 22.46 -18.50 -41.55
CA ASP A 175 23.87 -18.78 -41.31
C ASP A 175 24.35 -18.22 -39.95
N ALA A 176 25.33 -18.87 -39.33
CA ALA A 176 25.79 -18.57 -37.99
C ALA A 176 26.33 -17.13 -37.84
N VAL A 177 26.96 -16.60 -38.90
CA VAL A 177 27.45 -15.22 -38.96
C VAL A 177 26.28 -14.23 -38.96
N ASN A 178 25.27 -14.47 -39.80
CA ASN A 178 24.09 -13.62 -39.90
C ASN A 178 23.26 -13.61 -38.60
N LYS A 179 23.20 -14.74 -37.89
CA LYS A 179 22.59 -14.80 -36.54
C LYS A 179 23.28 -13.84 -35.56
N ARG A 180 24.61 -13.84 -35.53
CA ARG A 180 25.40 -12.94 -34.66
C ARG A 180 25.18 -11.47 -34.99
N ILE A 181 25.07 -11.12 -36.27
CA ILE A 181 24.79 -9.75 -36.71
C ILE A 181 23.40 -9.32 -36.23
N MET A 182 22.37 -10.14 -36.49
CA MET A 182 20.99 -9.84 -36.11
C MET A 182 20.80 -9.74 -34.59
N ASP A 183 21.52 -10.54 -33.81
CA ASP A 183 21.45 -10.47 -32.35
C ASP A 183 22.15 -9.22 -31.80
N LYS A 184 23.31 -8.82 -32.36
CA LYS A 184 23.95 -7.52 -32.04
C LYS A 184 23.07 -6.33 -32.38
N GLU A 185 22.39 -6.37 -33.52
CA GLU A 185 21.45 -5.32 -33.91
C GLU A 185 20.23 -5.26 -32.98
N ARG A 186 19.68 -6.42 -32.60
CA ARG A 186 18.60 -6.47 -31.60
C ARG A 186 19.02 -5.87 -30.26
N GLU A 187 20.22 -6.18 -29.79
CA GLU A 187 20.75 -5.60 -28.55
C GLU A 187 20.87 -4.08 -28.66
N ARG A 188 21.46 -3.57 -29.75
CA ARG A 188 21.56 -2.12 -30.00
C ARG A 188 20.21 -1.42 -30.06
N VAL A 189 19.23 -2.00 -30.75
CA VAL A 189 17.87 -1.45 -30.82
C VAL A 189 17.19 -1.48 -29.46
N MET A 190 17.35 -2.57 -28.70
CA MET A 190 16.75 -2.71 -27.36
C MET A 190 17.36 -1.72 -26.36
N THR A 191 18.68 -1.52 -26.37
CA THR A 191 19.34 -0.53 -25.51
C THR A 191 18.89 0.89 -25.84
N GLN A 192 18.87 1.27 -27.13
CA GLN A 192 18.35 2.57 -27.57
C GLN A 192 16.88 2.77 -27.18
N TYR A 193 16.03 1.75 -27.38
CA TYR A 193 14.64 1.81 -26.99
C TYR A 193 14.47 2.00 -25.47
N ARG A 194 15.25 1.28 -24.66
CA ARG A 194 15.25 1.44 -23.19
C ARG A 194 15.64 2.87 -22.80
N ILE A 195 16.70 3.42 -23.39
CA ILE A 195 17.14 4.80 -23.14
C ILE A 195 16.05 5.81 -23.52
N ILE A 196 15.48 5.69 -24.72
CA ILE A 196 14.40 6.60 -25.19
C ILE A 196 13.19 6.50 -24.27
N LYS A 197 12.81 5.30 -23.85
CA LYS A 197 11.68 5.06 -22.97
C LYS A 197 11.92 5.63 -21.56
N ALA A 198 13.12 5.47 -21.02
CA ALA A 198 13.53 6.08 -19.77
C ALA A 198 13.45 7.61 -19.86
N ARG A 199 14.01 8.22 -20.91
CA ARG A 199 13.92 9.67 -21.16
C ARG A 199 12.49 10.17 -21.25
N LYS A 200 11.62 9.48 -22.02
CA LYS A 200 10.19 9.85 -22.14
C LYS A 200 9.43 9.78 -20.83
N LEU A 201 9.78 8.85 -19.94
CA LEU A 201 9.17 8.76 -18.61
C LEU A 201 9.66 9.88 -17.69
N MET A 202 10.97 10.16 -17.69
CA MET A 202 11.56 11.23 -16.88
C MET A 202 11.05 12.62 -17.29
N SER A 203 10.97 12.91 -18.59
CA SER A 203 10.44 14.19 -19.07
C SER A 203 8.96 14.36 -18.74
N LYS A 204 8.15 13.28 -18.86
CA LYS A 204 6.73 13.32 -18.48
C LYS A 204 6.50 13.59 -16.99
N ASP A 205 7.42 13.17 -16.12
CA ASP A 205 7.33 13.42 -14.68
C ASP A 205 7.85 14.82 -14.28
N GLN A 206 8.71 15.47 -15.08
CA GLN A 206 9.12 16.87 -14.86
C GLN A 206 7.94 17.85 -14.98
N TYR A 207 7.09 17.70 -16.00
CA TYR A 207 5.88 18.53 -16.19
C TYR A 207 4.75 18.26 -15.17
N LEU A 208 4.93 17.34 -14.24
CA LEU A 208 3.97 16.99 -13.19
C LEU A 208 4.38 17.50 -11.80
N LYS A 209 5.56 18.12 -11.68
CA LYS A 209 6.10 18.69 -10.44
C LYS A 209 5.91 20.20 -10.33
N ASP A 210 5.67 20.90 -11.43
CA ASP A 210 5.18 22.28 -11.47
C ASP A 210 3.64 22.31 -11.38
#